data_AF-A0A1H9FEE5-F1
#
_entry.id   AF-A0A1H9FEE5-F1
#
_cell.length_a   1.000
_cell.length_b   1.000
_cell.length_c   1.000
_cell.angle_alpha   90.00
_cell.angle_beta   90.00
_cell.angle_gamma   90.00
#
_symmetry.space_group_name_H-M   'P 1'
#
loop_
_entity.id
_entity.type
_entity.pdbx_description
1 polymer ?
#
loop_
_entity_poly.entity_id
_entity_poly.type
_entity_poly.pdbx_seq_one_letter_code
_entity_poly.pdbx_strand_id
1 'polypeptide(L)'
;MSDIAIETLGKTRLRLFHARVDGRACKIAMGAWAVYLPGLQMKLMHSVHGDVHCIYHKAPKREHVLAGKPVKNKVPAEEWKAAFTKPVTRRVAENYICLQRLYAAGIGPEPQGLVIVPQYRSWFSRGPGYTAGYRVANLYSYPPKAPTTEDQLRAAGIVPDRSLATIREQINGYVSDLNSVNGAMPENAEAEVAALTAHLDRAMAHARAA
;
A
#
# COMPACT_ATOMS: atom_id res chain seq x y z
N MET A 1 -19.20 -10.30 -2.09
CA MET A 1 -18.44 -9.27 -1.36
C MET A 1 -19.44 -8.24 -0.89
N SER A 2 -19.56 -8.01 0.41
CA SER A 2 -20.25 -6.82 0.94
C SER A 2 -19.71 -5.57 0.24
N ASP A 3 -20.54 -4.56 0.03
CA ASP A 3 -20.12 -3.29 -0.60
C ASP A 3 -19.01 -2.64 0.24
N ILE A 4 -17.75 -2.91 -0.12
CA ILE A 4 -16.60 -2.27 0.52
C ILE A 4 -16.67 -0.79 0.14
N ALA A 5 -16.96 0.05 1.12
CA ALA A 5 -17.02 1.50 0.90
C ALA A 5 -15.66 2.01 0.40
N ILE A 6 -15.70 2.75 -0.72
CA ILE A 6 -14.56 3.50 -1.25
C ILE A 6 -14.79 4.97 -0.91
N GLU A 7 -13.95 5.52 -0.05
CA GLU A 7 -13.90 6.95 0.21
C GLU A 7 -13.09 7.65 -0.87
N THR A 8 -13.63 8.73 -1.42
CA THR A 8 -12.89 9.62 -2.32
C THR A 8 -12.41 10.83 -1.52
N LEU A 9 -11.10 10.94 -1.35
CA LEU A 9 -10.48 12.17 -0.87
C LEU A 9 -10.23 13.10 -2.06
N GLY A 10 -10.31 14.40 -1.86
CA GLY A 10 -10.04 15.36 -2.92
C GLY A 10 -8.54 15.53 -3.15
N LYS A 11 -8.03 16.74 -2.89
CA LYS A 11 -6.66 17.11 -3.22
C LYS A 11 -5.70 16.72 -2.11
N THR A 12 -4.79 15.79 -2.42
CA THR A 12 -3.73 15.38 -1.50
C THR A 12 -2.35 15.78 -2.00
N ARG A 13 -1.57 16.43 -1.12
CA ARG A 13 -0.18 16.83 -1.37
C ARG A 13 0.73 16.23 -0.31
N LEU A 14 1.62 15.34 -0.73
CA LEU A 14 2.64 14.75 0.13
C LEU A 14 3.95 15.57 0.06
N ARG A 15 4.45 15.99 1.21
CA ARG A 15 5.79 16.54 1.42
C ARG A 15 6.60 15.56 2.28
N LEU A 16 7.90 15.82 2.43
CA LEU A 16 8.85 14.88 3.06
C LEU A 16 8.42 14.40 4.46
N PHE A 17 7.77 15.25 5.26
CA PHE A 17 7.34 14.94 6.64
C PHE A 17 5.90 15.33 6.97
N HIS A 18 5.14 15.80 5.98
CA HIS A 18 3.77 16.28 6.19
C HIS A 18 2.93 16.00 4.95
N ALA A 19 1.64 15.75 5.14
CA ALA A 19 0.67 15.74 4.05
C ALA A 19 -0.31 16.90 4.21
N ARG A 20 -0.87 17.37 3.10
CA ARG A 20 -2.13 18.11 3.10
C ARG A 20 -3.18 17.25 2.43
N VAL A 21 -4.25 16.90 3.13
CA VAL A 21 -5.40 16.17 2.61
C VAL A 21 -6.59 17.11 2.68
N ASP A 22 -7.18 17.44 1.54
CA ASP A 22 -8.30 18.40 1.43
C ASP A 22 -8.04 19.71 2.18
N GLY A 23 -6.83 20.24 1.99
CA GLY A 23 -6.37 21.47 2.61
C GLY A 23 -5.91 21.34 4.07
N ARG A 24 -6.26 20.25 4.77
CA ARG A 24 -5.89 20.03 6.17
C ARG A 24 -4.49 19.44 6.29
N ALA A 25 -3.68 20.00 7.18
CA ALA A 25 -2.35 19.47 7.47
C ALA A 25 -2.43 18.19 8.30
N CYS A 26 -1.70 17.16 7.89
CA CYS A 26 -1.64 15.88 8.56
C CYS A 26 -0.18 15.50 8.86
N LYS A 27 0.06 14.99 10.07
CA LYS A 27 1.30 14.28 10.39
C LYS A 27 1.34 12.96 9.62
N ILE A 28 2.54 12.51 9.29
CA ILE A 28 2.76 11.28 8.55
C ILE A 28 3.88 10.45 9.16
N ALA A 29 3.79 9.14 8.99
CA ALA A 29 4.90 8.20 9.14
C ALA A 29 5.28 7.68 7.75
N MET A 30 6.54 7.89 7.37
CA MET A 30 7.04 7.56 6.04
C MET A 30 7.51 6.11 5.98
N GLY A 31 6.87 5.31 5.13
CA GLY A 31 7.38 4.02 4.68
C GLY A 31 8.02 4.12 3.30
N ALA A 32 8.77 3.09 2.92
CA ALA A 32 9.46 3.02 1.63
C ALA A 32 8.48 3.04 0.43
N TRP A 33 7.33 2.40 0.56
CA TRP A 33 6.35 2.20 -0.52
C TRP A 33 5.02 2.92 -0.29
N ALA A 34 4.72 3.26 0.95
CA ALA A 34 3.49 3.92 1.35
C ALA A 34 3.77 4.89 2.50
N VAL A 35 2.86 5.83 2.69
CA VAL A 35 2.82 6.73 3.85
C VAL A 35 1.64 6.33 4.74
N TYR A 36 1.85 6.35 6.06
CA TYR A 36 0.78 6.20 7.03
C TYR A 36 0.42 7.58 7.63
N LEU A 37 -0.87 7.88 7.67
CA LEU A 37 -1.44 9.09 8.25
C LEU A 37 -2.15 8.68 9.56
N PRO A 38 -1.47 8.70 10.72
CA PRO A 38 -1.99 8.12 11.96
C PRO A 38 -3.30 8.75 12.42
N GLY A 39 -3.45 10.07 12.31
CA GLY A 39 -4.68 10.76 12.69
C GLY A 39 -5.89 10.44 11.81
N LEU A 40 -5.67 9.83 10.65
CA LEU A 40 -6.71 9.35 9.74
C LEU A 40 -6.77 7.83 9.68
N GLN A 41 -5.92 7.11 10.42
CA GLN A 41 -5.82 5.65 10.36
C GLN A 41 -5.71 5.13 8.92
N MET A 42 -4.95 5.84 8.08
CA MET A 42 -4.96 5.63 6.63
C MET A 42 -3.55 5.38 6.11
N LYS A 43 -3.40 4.38 5.24
CA LYS A 43 -2.20 4.19 4.42
C LYS A 43 -2.48 4.59 2.99
N LEU A 44 -1.58 5.38 2.40
CA LEU A 44 -1.61 5.77 0.99
C LEU A 44 -0.35 5.32 0.29
N MET A 45 -0.48 4.72 -0.89
CA MET A 45 0.69 4.30 -1.68
C MET A 45 1.44 5.52 -2.21
N HIS A 46 2.77 5.43 -2.26
CA HIS A 46 3.57 6.37 -3.04
C HIS A 46 3.30 6.11 -4.51
N SER A 47 2.95 7.16 -5.25
CA SER A 47 2.60 7.03 -6.67
C SER A 47 3.31 8.01 -7.58
N VAL A 48 3.67 7.52 -8.77
CA VAL A 48 4.04 8.33 -9.92
C VAL A 48 3.08 7.98 -11.05
N HIS A 49 2.23 8.94 -11.43
CA HIS A 49 1.22 8.79 -12.51
C HIS A 49 0.22 7.63 -12.33
N GLY A 50 -0.04 7.18 -11.10
CA GLY A 50 -0.97 6.07 -10.85
C GLY A 50 -0.31 4.71 -10.66
N ASP A 51 1.00 4.61 -10.91
CA ASP A 51 1.77 3.42 -10.60
C ASP A 51 2.47 3.53 -9.26
N VAL A 52 2.80 2.38 -8.67
CA VAL A 52 3.53 2.31 -7.40
C VAL A 52 4.93 2.91 -7.53
N HIS A 53 5.39 3.55 -6.47
CA HIS A 53 6.73 4.10 -6.34
C HIS A 53 7.38 3.71 -5.00
N CYS A 54 8.71 3.71 -4.99
CA CYS A 54 9.52 3.44 -3.80
C CYS A 54 10.48 4.61 -3.57
N ILE A 55 10.47 5.15 -2.36
CA ILE A 55 11.34 6.25 -1.96
C ILE A 55 12.55 5.79 -1.14
N TYR A 56 12.76 4.48 -1.02
CA TYR A 56 13.89 3.95 -0.26
C TYR A 56 15.21 4.41 -0.89
N HIS A 57 16.14 4.92 -0.08
CA HIS A 57 17.38 5.54 -0.57
C HIS A 57 18.28 4.59 -1.39
N LYS A 58 18.14 3.26 -1.23
CA LYS A 58 18.86 2.26 -2.05
C LYS A 58 18.04 1.72 -3.22
N ALA A 59 16.78 2.16 -3.37
CA ALA A 59 15.99 1.81 -4.55
C ALA A 59 16.62 2.46 -5.78
N PRO A 60 16.62 1.77 -6.92
CA PRO A 60 17.08 2.37 -8.16
C PRO A 60 16.14 3.47 -8.64
N LYS A 61 16.67 4.43 -9.38
CA LYS A 61 15.86 5.49 -9.98
C LYS A 61 14.83 4.88 -10.92
N ARG A 62 13.56 5.26 -10.75
CA ARG A 62 12.44 4.79 -11.58
C ARG A 62 12.72 4.99 -13.07
N GLU A 63 13.23 6.15 -13.44
CA GLU A 63 13.51 6.51 -14.83
C GLU A 63 14.57 5.62 -15.45
N HIS A 64 15.55 5.17 -14.67
CA HIS A 64 16.60 4.28 -15.15
C HIS A 64 16.07 2.87 -15.38
N VAL A 65 15.30 2.34 -14.42
CA VAL A 65 14.66 1.02 -14.54
C VAL A 65 13.74 0.98 -15.75
N LEU A 66 12.85 1.97 -15.89
CA LEU A 66 11.87 1.99 -16.98
C LEU A 66 12.51 2.20 -18.36
N ALA A 67 13.66 2.87 -18.41
CA ALA A 67 14.45 3.02 -19.65
C ALA A 67 15.36 1.81 -19.95
N GLY A 68 15.33 0.74 -19.15
CA GLY A 68 16.18 -0.44 -19.34
C GLY A 68 17.67 -0.18 -19.10
N LYS A 69 18.02 0.89 -18.37
CA LYS A 69 19.43 1.18 -18.06
C LYS A 69 19.96 0.19 -17.02
N PRO A 70 21.27 -0.11 -17.02
CA PRO A 70 21.87 -0.94 -15.98
C PRO A 70 21.62 -0.38 -14.58
N VAL A 71 21.18 -1.25 -13.68
CA VAL A 71 20.90 -0.93 -12.29
C VAL A 71 21.74 -1.83 -11.39
N LYS A 72 22.56 -1.23 -10.54
CA LYS A 72 23.31 -1.96 -9.51
C LYS A 72 22.46 -2.09 -8.25
N ASN A 73 21.72 -3.19 -8.12
CA ASN A 73 20.87 -3.48 -6.96
C ASN A 73 20.88 -4.98 -6.64
N LYS A 74 20.56 -5.35 -5.39
CA LYS A 74 20.41 -6.76 -4.98
C LYS A 74 19.19 -7.41 -5.61
N VAL A 75 18.15 -6.62 -5.85
CA VAL A 75 16.91 -7.04 -6.51
C VAL A 75 17.08 -6.84 -8.03
N PRO A 76 16.75 -7.85 -8.86
CA PRO A 76 16.81 -7.76 -10.32
C PRO A 76 16.07 -6.56 -10.91
N ALA A 77 16.56 -6.03 -12.02
CA ALA A 77 15.94 -4.90 -12.70
C ALA A 77 14.49 -5.19 -13.14
N GLU A 78 14.20 -6.43 -13.56
CA GLU A 78 12.84 -6.84 -13.96
C GLU A 78 11.85 -6.80 -12.79
N GLU A 79 12.28 -7.18 -11.58
CA GLU A 79 11.42 -7.06 -10.39
C GLU A 79 11.12 -5.58 -10.06
N TRP A 80 12.13 -4.71 -10.17
CA TRP A 80 11.91 -3.27 -10.02
C TRP A 80 11.00 -2.70 -11.11
N LYS A 81 11.14 -3.17 -12.35
CA LYS A 81 10.30 -2.75 -13.47
C LYS A 81 8.85 -3.16 -13.21
N ALA A 82 8.62 -4.43 -12.88
CA ALA A 82 7.31 -4.94 -12.50
C ALA A 82 6.70 -4.13 -11.33
N ALA A 83 7.50 -3.77 -10.34
CA ALA A 83 7.04 -2.95 -9.23
C ALA A 83 6.64 -1.53 -9.65
N PHE A 84 7.45 -0.89 -10.49
CA PHE A 84 7.18 0.47 -10.97
C PHE A 84 6.10 0.55 -12.05
N THR A 85 5.75 -0.54 -12.71
CA THR A 85 4.63 -0.59 -13.67
C THR A 85 3.35 -1.15 -13.04
N LYS A 86 3.36 -1.53 -11.76
CA LYS A 86 2.17 -2.01 -11.07
C LYS A 86 1.25 -0.81 -10.72
N PRO A 87 -0.02 -0.83 -11.12
CA PRO A 87 -0.98 0.19 -10.71
C PRO A 87 -1.18 0.21 -9.19
N VAL A 88 -1.32 1.39 -8.60
CA VAL A 88 -1.58 1.54 -7.15
C VAL A 88 -2.88 0.89 -6.72
N THR A 89 -3.91 0.91 -7.56
CA THR A 89 -5.21 0.28 -7.29
C THR A 89 -5.07 -1.23 -7.14
N ARG A 90 -4.30 -1.86 -8.05
CA ARG A 90 -3.95 -3.29 -7.96
C ARG A 90 -3.19 -3.61 -6.67
N ARG A 91 -2.16 -2.81 -6.32
CA ARG A 91 -1.40 -3.07 -5.09
C ARG A 91 -2.26 -2.90 -3.83
N VAL A 92 -3.15 -1.92 -3.83
CA VAL A 92 -4.09 -1.69 -2.72
C VAL A 92 -5.06 -2.86 -2.59
N ALA A 93 -5.58 -3.39 -3.70
CA ALA A 93 -6.43 -4.58 -3.69
C ALA A 93 -5.70 -5.80 -3.08
N GLU A 94 -4.46 -6.06 -3.52
CA GLU A 94 -3.60 -7.12 -2.94
C GLU A 94 -3.45 -6.95 -1.43
N ASN A 95 -3.09 -5.73 -0.99
CA ASN A 95 -2.90 -5.43 0.43
C ASN A 95 -4.19 -5.56 1.23
N TYR A 96 -5.32 -5.13 0.68
CA TYR A 96 -6.59 -5.13 1.40
C TYR A 96 -7.12 -6.54 1.63
N ILE A 97 -6.96 -7.44 0.65
CA ILE A 97 -7.32 -8.85 0.81
C ILE A 97 -6.42 -9.52 1.86
N CYS A 98 -5.11 -9.22 1.85
CA CYS A 98 -4.21 -9.64 2.93
C CYS A 98 -4.71 -9.15 4.30
N LEU A 99 -5.10 -7.87 4.43
CA LEU A 99 -5.61 -7.32 5.68
C LEU A 99 -6.86 -8.04 6.17
N GLN A 100 -7.82 -8.30 5.27
CA GLN A 100 -9.04 -9.03 5.62
C GLN A 100 -8.72 -10.42 6.16
N ARG A 101 -7.80 -11.14 5.52
CA ARG A 101 -7.37 -12.48 5.94
C ARG A 101 -6.61 -12.46 7.26
N LEU A 102 -5.68 -11.52 7.44
CA LEU A 102 -4.93 -11.36 8.70
C LEU A 102 -5.87 -11.05 9.87
N TYR A 103 -6.84 -10.16 9.66
CA TYR A 103 -7.80 -9.79 10.69
C TYR A 103 -8.70 -10.97 11.06
N ALA A 104 -9.21 -11.70 10.07
CA ALA A 104 -10.00 -12.92 10.30
C ALA A 104 -9.22 -13.98 11.09
N ALA A 105 -7.90 -14.05 10.89
CA ALA A 105 -7.00 -14.92 11.65
C ALA A 105 -6.52 -14.32 13.00
N GLY A 106 -6.94 -13.10 13.37
CA GLY A 106 -6.56 -12.44 14.61
C GLY A 106 -5.09 -11.99 14.69
N ILE A 107 -4.40 -11.88 13.55
CA ILE A 107 -2.97 -11.60 13.46
C ILE A 107 -2.63 -10.28 12.75
N GLY A 108 -3.65 -9.54 12.30
CA GLY A 108 -3.48 -8.21 11.74
C GLY A 108 -4.58 -7.25 12.17
N PRO A 109 -4.48 -6.00 11.73
CA PRO A 109 -5.43 -4.97 12.09
C PRO A 109 -6.74 -5.10 11.32
N GLU A 110 -7.83 -4.62 11.94
CA GLU A 110 -9.13 -4.50 11.29
C GLU A 110 -9.05 -3.60 10.03
N PRO A 111 -9.48 -4.09 8.86
CA PRO A 111 -9.65 -3.27 7.67
C PRO A 111 -10.89 -2.39 7.81
N GLN A 112 -10.75 -1.08 7.56
CA GLN A 112 -11.81 -0.10 7.82
C GLN A 112 -12.37 0.57 6.54
N GLY A 113 -11.93 0.13 5.37
CA GLY A 113 -12.39 0.64 4.08
C GLY A 113 -11.26 1.02 3.13
N LEU A 114 -11.65 1.35 1.90
CA LEU A 114 -10.75 1.72 0.82
C LEU A 114 -10.75 3.23 0.59
N VAL A 115 -9.64 3.74 0.07
CA VAL A 115 -9.48 5.17 -0.21
C VAL A 115 -8.91 5.37 -1.61
N ILE A 116 -9.47 6.32 -2.34
CA ILE A 116 -8.92 6.83 -3.58
C ILE A 116 -8.63 8.34 -3.51
N VAL A 117 -7.63 8.77 -4.26
CA VAL A 117 -7.18 10.15 -4.35
C VAL A 117 -6.97 10.50 -5.83
N PRO A 118 -7.94 11.15 -6.51
CA PRO A 118 -7.85 11.48 -7.92
C PRO A 118 -6.88 12.63 -8.20
N GLN A 119 -6.59 13.47 -7.19
CA GLN A 119 -5.67 14.61 -7.29
C GLN A 119 -4.51 14.46 -6.29
N TYR A 120 -3.51 13.67 -6.67
CA TYR A 120 -2.33 13.42 -5.86
C TYR A 120 -1.09 14.16 -6.42
N ARG A 121 -0.31 14.76 -5.51
CA ARG A 121 1.04 15.25 -5.80
C ARG A 121 1.98 14.87 -4.67
N SER A 122 3.21 14.53 -5.02
CA SER A 122 4.27 14.22 -4.05
C SER A 122 5.53 15.02 -4.36
N TRP A 123 6.41 15.17 -3.37
CA TRP A 123 7.69 15.87 -3.57
C TRP A 123 8.65 15.14 -4.53
N PHE A 124 8.46 13.83 -4.72
CA PHE A 124 9.25 13.00 -5.63
C PHE A 124 8.65 12.89 -7.04
N SER A 125 7.45 13.44 -7.29
CA SER A 125 6.80 13.43 -8.60
C SER A 125 6.34 14.83 -9.00
N ARG A 126 6.84 15.32 -10.14
CA ARG A 126 6.55 16.70 -10.62
C ARG A 126 5.19 16.85 -11.32
N GLY A 127 4.52 15.76 -11.66
CA GLY A 127 3.25 15.77 -12.40
C GLY A 127 2.00 15.61 -11.52
N PRO A 128 0.81 15.97 -12.04
CA PRO A 128 -0.44 15.49 -11.46
C PRO A 128 -0.51 13.96 -11.62
N GLY A 129 -0.95 13.29 -10.56
CA GLY A 129 -1.22 11.86 -10.57
C GLY A 129 -2.41 11.56 -9.68
N TYR A 130 -2.61 10.28 -9.44
CA TYR A 130 -3.58 9.76 -8.49
C TYR A 130 -2.90 8.72 -7.61
N THR A 131 -3.51 8.41 -6.47
CA THR A 131 -3.07 7.29 -5.63
C THR A 131 -4.28 6.61 -5.00
N ALA A 132 -4.05 5.43 -4.43
CA ALA A 132 -5.04 4.69 -3.68
C ALA A 132 -4.43 4.24 -2.35
N GLY A 133 -5.30 3.81 -1.45
CA GLY A 133 -4.94 3.36 -0.14
C GLY A 133 -6.10 2.68 0.58
N TYR A 134 -5.95 2.54 1.88
CA TYR A 134 -6.94 1.91 2.74
C TYR A 134 -6.88 2.48 4.15
N ARG A 135 -8.00 2.39 4.86
CA ARG A 135 -8.10 2.65 6.29
C ARG A 135 -7.92 1.36 7.07
N VAL A 136 -7.27 1.47 8.22
CA VAL A 136 -6.85 0.34 9.02
C VAL A 136 -6.75 0.72 10.49
N ALA A 137 -7.24 -0.15 11.37
CA ALA A 137 -7.20 0.09 12.80
C ALA A 137 -5.76 0.29 13.33
N ASN A 138 -5.64 1.05 14.41
CA ASN A 138 -4.36 1.40 15.00
C ASN A 138 -3.84 0.26 15.87
N LEU A 139 -2.85 -0.50 15.38
CA LEU A 139 -2.26 -1.61 16.15
C LEU A 139 -1.64 -1.19 17.48
N TYR A 140 -1.24 0.07 17.66
CA TYR A 140 -0.73 0.56 18.94
C TYR A 140 -1.78 0.55 20.06
N SER A 141 -3.08 0.50 19.73
CA SER A 141 -4.15 0.35 20.72
C SER A 141 -4.54 -1.11 20.97
N TYR A 142 -3.95 -2.07 20.27
CA TYR A 142 -4.28 -3.49 20.43
C TYR A 142 -3.52 -4.07 21.64
N PRO A 143 -4.11 -5.01 22.38
CA PRO A 143 -3.41 -5.68 23.48
C PRO A 143 -2.20 -6.45 22.93
N PRO A 144 -1.01 -6.34 23.57
CA PRO A 144 0.17 -7.10 23.19
C PRO A 144 -0.09 -8.61 23.21
N LYS A 145 0.41 -9.32 22.21
CA LYS A 145 0.42 -10.79 22.15
C LYS A 145 1.75 -11.33 21.65
N ALA A 146 1.90 -12.65 21.68
CA ALA A 146 3.04 -13.31 21.06
C ALA A 146 3.18 -12.91 19.58
N PRO A 147 4.40 -12.64 19.09
CA PRO A 147 4.63 -12.34 17.68
C PRO A 147 4.04 -13.42 16.78
N THR A 148 3.37 -12.98 15.73
CA THR A 148 2.86 -13.86 14.68
C THR A 148 4.01 -14.60 14.01
N THR A 149 3.84 -15.91 13.83
CA THR A 149 4.81 -16.78 13.15
C THR A 149 4.58 -16.81 11.64
N GLU A 150 5.57 -17.28 10.89
CA GLU A 150 5.42 -17.52 9.46
C GLU A 150 4.31 -18.55 9.17
N ASP A 151 4.21 -19.61 9.97
CA ASP A 151 3.17 -20.63 9.83
C ASP A 151 1.77 -20.04 10.01
N GLN A 152 1.58 -19.15 10.98
CA GLN A 152 0.32 -18.44 11.17
C GLN A 152 -0.02 -17.52 9.97
N LEU A 153 0.99 -16.87 9.40
CA LEU A 153 0.83 -16.04 8.21
C LEU A 153 0.38 -16.89 7.01
N ARG A 154 1.03 -18.04 6.79
CA ARG A 154 0.66 -18.99 5.73
C ARG A 154 -0.72 -19.60 5.96
N ALA A 155 -1.05 -19.97 7.20
CA ALA A 155 -2.37 -20.48 7.57
C ALA A 155 -3.48 -19.45 7.33
N ALA A 156 -3.17 -18.14 7.40
CA ALA A 156 -4.08 -17.07 6.99
C ALA A 156 -4.19 -16.91 5.45
N GLY A 157 -3.58 -17.79 4.66
CA GLY A 157 -3.60 -17.72 3.19
C GLY A 157 -2.77 -16.55 2.65
N ILE A 158 -1.61 -16.29 3.25
CA ILE A 158 -0.70 -15.23 2.83
C ILE A 158 0.67 -15.81 2.55
N VAL A 159 1.17 -15.52 1.35
CA VAL A 159 2.55 -15.79 0.97
C VAL A 159 3.43 -14.69 1.58
N PRO A 160 4.41 -15.03 2.44
CA PRO A 160 5.30 -14.05 3.06
C PRO A 160 6.14 -13.32 2.02
N ASP A 161 6.55 -12.10 2.35
CA ASP A 161 7.53 -11.38 1.54
C ASP A 161 8.90 -12.07 1.60
N ARG A 162 9.70 -11.96 0.53
CA ARG A 162 11.03 -12.59 0.47
C ARG A 162 11.95 -12.15 1.61
N SER A 163 11.75 -10.94 2.11
CA SER A 163 12.55 -10.42 3.20
C SER A 163 11.95 -10.75 4.57
N LEU A 164 10.77 -11.35 4.70
CA LEU A 164 10.06 -11.52 5.97
C LEU A 164 9.88 -10.20 6.76
N ALA A 165 9.79 -9.06 6.06
CA ALA A 165 9.46 -7.78 6.68
C ALA A 165 8.13 -7.84 7.44
N THR A 166 7.14 -8.56 6.92
CA THR A 166 5.83 -8.75 7.59
C THR A 166 5.95 -9.42 8.96
N ILE A 167 6.99 -10.24 9.15
CA ILE A 167 7.29 -10.94 10.41
C ILE A 167 8.22 -10.11 11.31
N ARG A 168 9.20 -9.41 10.74
CA ARG A 168 10.16 -8.60 11.53
C ARG A 168 9.56 -7.31 12.07
N GLU A 169 8.62 -6.71 11.35
CA GLU A 169 8.12 -5.35 11.60
C GLU A 169 6.69 -5.40 12.18
N GLN A 170 6.51 -6.22 13.21
CA GLN A 170 5.23 -6.36 13.91
C GLN A 170 5.03 -5.26 14.95
N ILE A 171 3.78 -4.86 15.15
CA ILE A 171 3.38 -3.95 16.23
C ILE A 171 2.54 -4.75 17.20
N ASN A 172 2.92 -4.80 18.48
CA ASN A 172 2.23 -5.56 19.54
C ASN A 172 2.00 -7.05 19.22
N GLY A 173 2.84 -7.62 18.35
CA GLY A 173 2.72 -9.01 17.87
C GLY A 173 1.73 -9.22 16.73
N TYR A 174 1.31 -8.14 16.04
CA TYR A 174 0.46 -8.17 14.86
C TYR A 174 1.23 -7.71 13.62
N VAL A 175 0.91 -8.30 12.47
CA VAL A 175 1.48 -7.94 11.17
C VAL A 175 1.05 -6.53 10.79
N SER A 176 2.02 -5.65 10.57
CA SER A 176 1.76 -4.21 10.36
C SER A 176 2.12 -3.72 8.96
N ASP A 177 3.15 -4.26 8.31
CA ASP A 177 3.57 -3.84 6.97
C ASP A 177 3.24 -4.89 5.92
N LEU A 178 2.61 -4.43 4.84
CA LEU A 178 2.26 -5.20 3.66
C LEU A 178 2.66 -4.44 2.39
N ASN A 179 3.30 -3.27 2.48
CA ASN A 179 3.29 -2.32 1.37
C ASN A 179 4.38 -2.54 0.33
N SER A 180 5.38 -3.38 0.62
CA SER A 180 6.40 -3.77 -0.36
C SER A 180 5.75 -4.41 -1.59
N VAL A 181 6.16 -4.07 -2.81
CA VAL A 181 5.57 -4.69 -4.01
C VAL A 181 6.02 -6.15 -4.19
N ASN A 182 7.20 -6.48 -3.67
CA ASN A 182 7.65 -7.86 -3.43
C ASN A 182 7.26 -8.33 -2.02
N GLY A 183 6.25 -7.67 -1.44
CA GLY A 183 5.75 -7.89 -0.09
C GLY A 183 4.89 -9.13 0.01
N ALA A 184 4.22 -9.27 1.14
CA ALA A 184 3.25 -10.34 1.33
C ALA A 184 2.14 -10.25 0.27
N MET A 185 1.68 -11.41 -0.19
CA MET A 185 0.68 -11.57 -1.23
C MET A 185 -0.44 -12.50 -0.75
N PRO A 186 -1.70 -12.23 -1.11
CA PRO A 186 -2.79 -13.14 -0.79
C PRO A 186 -2.69 -14.38 -1.68
N GLU A 187 -2.71 -15.56 -1.06
CA GLU A 187 -2.61 -16.84 -1.76
C GLU A 187 -3.92 -17.16 -2.50
N ASN A 188 -3.85 -17.67 -3.74
CA ASN A 188 -5.01 -18.08 -4.54
C ASN A 188 -6.12 -17.03 -4.67
N ALA A 189 -5.78 -15.74 -4.66
CA ALA A 189 -6.75 -14.64 -4.58
C ALA A 189 -6.93 -13.83 -5.88
N GLU A 190 -6.43 -14.31 -7.02
CA GLU A 190 -6.40 -13.52 -8.26
C GLU A 190 -7.76 -12.96 -8.67
N ALA A 191 -8.83 -13.76 -8.57
CA ALA A 191 -10.19 -13.32 -8.89
C ALA A 191 -10.69 -12.21 -7.95
N GLU A 192 -10.43 -12.34 -6.64
CA GLU A 192 -10.78 -11.32 -5.63
C GLU A 192 -10.00 -10.02 -5.88
N VAL A 193 -8.70 -10.14 -6.12
CA VAL A 193 -7.83 -9.01 -6.41
C VAL A 193 -8.27 -8.31 -7.69
N ALA A 194 -8.58 -9.05 -8.76
CA ALA A 194 -9.05 -8.49 -10.02
C ALA A 194 -10.39 -7.76 -9.86
N ALA A 195 -11.35 -8.35 -9.15
CA ALA A 195 -12.64 -7.74 -8.89
C ALA A 195 -12.50 -6.42 -8.11
N LEU A 196 -11.68 -6.42 -7.04
CA LEU A 196 -11.45 -5.25 -6.22
C LEU A 196 -10.64 -4.16 -6.95
N THR A 197 -9.66 -4.57 -7.76
CA THR A 197 -8.91 -3.67 -8.65
C THR A 197 -9.85 -2.96 -9.61
N ALA A 198 -10.73 -3.71 -10.29
CA ALA A 198 -11.69 -3.14 -11.21
C ALA A 198 -12.68 -2.18 -10.51
N HIS A 199 -13.06 -2.48 -9.27
CA HIS A 199 -13.90 -1.59 -8.47
C HIS A 199 -13.20 -0.25 -8.15
N LEU A 200 -11.94 -0.31 -7.70
CA LEU A 200 -11.09 0.85 -7.44
C LEU A 200 -10.83 1.67 -8.72
N ASP A 201 -10.57 1.02 -9.84
CA ASP A 201 -10.30 1.67 -11.12
C ASP A 201 -11.55 2.42 -11.63
N ARG A 202 -12.74 1.82 -11.53
CA ARG A 202 -14.01 2.49 -11.87
C ARG A 202 -14.25 3.72 -10.99
N ALA A 203 -14.06 3.59 -9.68
CA ALA A 203 -14.22 4.70 -8.75
C ALA A 203 -13.21 5.83 -9.04
N MET A 204 -11.95 5.48 -9.31
CA MET A 204 -10.90 6.42 -9.69
C MET A 204 -11.21 7.15 -10.99
N ALA A 205 -11.66 6.43 -12.02
CA ALA A 205 -12.02 7.02 -13.30
C ALA A 205 -13.18 8.02 -13.16
N HIS A 206 -14.23 7.65 -12.42
CA HIS A 206 -15.35 8.52 -12.14
C HIS A 206 -14.92 9.78 -11.38
N ALA A 207 -14.15 9.63 -10.30
CA ALA A 207 -13.69 10.75 -9.48
C ALA A 207 -12.72 11.70 -10.21
N ARG A 208 -12.07 11.25 -11.29
CA ARG A 208 -11.20 12.09 -12.13
C ARG A 208 -11.94 12.81 -13.25
N ALA A 209 -13.16 12.39 -13.57
CA ALA A 209 -14.01 13.01 -14.58
C ALA A 209 -14.96 14.07 -14.00
N ALA A 210 -15.24 14.00 -12.70
CA ALA A 210 -15.99 14.99 -11.93
C ALA A 210 -15.14 16.22 -11.59
#